data_AF-A0A6P2AA41-F1
#
_entry.id   AF-A0A6P2AA41-F1
#
_cell.length_a   1.000
_cell.length_b   1.000
_cell.length_c   1.000
_cell.angle_alpha   90.00
_cell.angle_beta   90.00
_cell.angle_gamma   90.00
#
_symmetry.space_group_name_H-M   'P 1'
#
loop_
_entity.id
_entity.type
_entity.pdbx_description
1 polymer ?
#
loop_
_entity_poly.entity_id
_entity_poly.type
_entity_poly.pdbx_seq_one_letter_code
_entity_poly.pdbx_strand_id
1 'polypeptide(L)'
;MIINPIINIISEIKLGFSRLNSKCVFSSEWDKYAQITYEANFHEKPFGDINSISVMYRQLGNSVAVPVIKSIADQIYKVISNISTSCAILPDKFYRHYFFAR
;
A
#
# COMPACT_ATOMS: atom_id res chain seq x y z
N MET A 1 -10.48 1.93 -28.09
CA MET A 1 -9.13 1.95 -27.50
C MET A 1 -9.25 1.28 -26.15
N ILE A 2 -8.71 0.06 -26.01
CA ILE A 2 -8.89 -0.78 -24.82
C ILE A 2 -8.09 -0.14 -23.68
N ILE A 3 -8.72 0.76 -22.93
CA ILE A 3 -8.19 1.21 -21.65
C ILE A 3 -8.44 0.04 -20.68
N ASN A 4 -7.37 -0.66 -20.36
CA ASN A 4 -7.36 -1.79 -19.42
C ASN A 4 -8.23 -1.47 -18.18
N PRO A 5 -9.10 -2.38 -17.72
CA PRO A 5 -9.88 -2.20 -16.49
C PRO A 5 -9.02 -2.18 -15.21
N ILE A 6 -7.69 -2.31 -15.34
CA ILE A 6 -6.71 -2.05 -14.29
C ILE A 6 -6.41 -0.55 -14.31
N ILE A 7 -7.33 0.25 -13.79
CA ILE A 7 -6.98 1.59 -13.34
C ILE A 7 -5.88 1.38 -12.29
N ASN A 8 -4.69 1.90 -12.60
CA ASN A 8 -3.50 1.70 -11.80
C ASN A 8 -3.79 2.12 -10.35
N ILE A 9 -3.66 1.19 -9.40
CA ILE A 9 -3.92 1.38 -7.95
C ILE A 9 -3.31 2.69 -7.42
N ILE A 10 -2.15 3.09 -7.96
CA ILE A 10 -1.44 4.31 -7.61
C ILE A 10 -2.25 5.58 -7.96
N SER A 11 -2.94 5.58 -9.10
CA SER A 11 -3.81 6.69 -9.53
C SER A 11 -5.01 6.84 -8.61
N GLU A 12 -5.62 5.72 -8.22
CA GLU A 12 -6.78 5.72 -7.31
C GLU A 12 -6.40 6.21 -5.91
N ILE A 13 -5.25 5.78 -5.39
CA ILE A 13 -4.71 6.23 -4.11
C ILE A 13 -4.50 7.75 -4.14
N LYS A 14 -3.87 8.30 -5.19
CA LYS A 14 -3.68 9.75 -5.33
C LYS A 14 -5.01 10.49 -5.34
N LEU A 15 -5.99 10.03 -6.11
CA LEU A 15 -7.32 10.65 -6.16
C LEU A 15 -8.03 10.60 -4.80
N GLY A 16 -7.92 9.50 -4.08
CA GLY A 16 -8.47 9.34 -2.72
C GLY A 16 -7.91 10.39 -1.75
N PHE A 17 -6.61 10.60 -1.76
CA PHE A 17 -5.96 11.60 -0.89
C PHE A 17 -6.18 13.04 -1.36
N SER A 18 -6.24 13.30 -2.67
CA SER A 18 -6.54 14.63 -3.20
C SER A 18 -7.92 15.14 -2.77
N ARG A 19 -8.91 14.24 -2.63
CA ARG A 19 -10.24 14.58 -2.08
C ARG A 19 -10.19 15.02 -0.60
N LEU A 20 -9.14 14.62 0.11
CA LEU A 20 -8.86 15.04 1.49
C LEU A 20 -7.94 16.26 1.57
N ASN A 21 -7.84 17.05 0.48
CA ASN A 21 -6.95 18.21 0.35
C ASN A 21 -5.47 17.88 0.65
N SER A 22 -5.08 16.61 0.46
CA SER A 22 -3.71 16.16 0.69
C SER A 22 -2.88 16.35 -0.57
N LYS A 23 -1.67 16.91 -0.42
CA LYS A 23 -0.75 17.10 -1.54
C LYS A 23 0.15 15.88 -1.70
N CYS A 24 0.16 15.30 -2.90
CA CYS A 24 1.15 14.30 -3.27
C CYS A 24 2.53 14.98 -3.41
N VAL A 25 3.50 14.59 -2.59
CA VAL A 25 4.87 15.16 -2.59
C VAL A 25 5.88 14.25 -3.31
N PHE A 26 5.51 13.00 -3.56
CA PHE A 26 6.37 12.00 -4.18
C PHE A 26 5.52 10.87 -4.80
N SER A 27 5.92 10.35 -5.95
CA SER A 27 5.33 9.17 -6.60
C SER A 27 6.40 8.42 -7.38
N SER A 28 6.49 7.10 -7.20
CA SER A 28 7.42 6.23 -7.93
C SER A 28 6.70 5.02 -8.52
N GLU A 29 6.95 4.70 -9.78
CA GLU A 29 6.41 3.57 -10.52
C GLU A 29 7.50 3.00 -11.43
N TRP A 30 7.79 1.71 -11.29
CA TRP A 30 8.81 1.00 -12.05
C TRP A 30 8.28 0.54 -13.42
N ASP A 31 6.99 0.24 -13.54
CA ASP A 31 6.38 -0.20 -14.79
C ASP A 31 6.14 0.96 -15.78
N LYS A 32 6.68 0.83 -17.00
CA LYS A 32 6.65 1.91 -18.00
C LYS A 32 5.22 2.23 -18.48
N TYR A 33 4.35 1.24 -18.60
CA TYR A 33 2.97 1.45 -19.07
C TYR A 33 2.13 2.15 -18.01
N ALA A 34 2.37 1.82 -16.75
CA ALA A 34 1.82 2.47 -15.58
C ALA A 34 2.26 3.93 -15.48
N GLN A 35 3.54 4.25 -15.76
CA GLN A 35 4.01 5.64 -15.82
C GLN A 35 3.27 6.45 -16.90
N ILE A 36 3.13 5.91 -18.12
CA ILE A 36 2.42 6.59 -19.22
C ILE A 36 0.98 6.88 -18.83
N THR A 37 0.31 5.89 -18.21
CA THR A 37 -1.07 6.05 -17.75
C THR A 37 -1.18 7.11 -16.65
N TYR A 38 -0.24 7.13 -15.70
CA TYR A 38 -0.23 8.14 -14.64
C TYR A 38 0.03 9.54 -15.20
N GLU A 39 1.00 9.69 -16.11
CA GLU A 39 1.32 10.95 -16.79
C GLU A 39 0.13 11.48 -17.62
N ALA A 40 -0.60 10.59 -18.29
CA ALA A 40 -1.81 10.96 -19.03
C ALA A 40 -2.94 11.49 -18.12
N ASN A 41 -3.06 10.97 -16.89
CA ASN A 41 -4.13 11.34 -15.97
C ASN A 41 -3.80 12.55 -15.08
N PHE A 42 -2.53 12.71 -14.69
CA PHE A 42 -2.12 13.74 -13.73
C PHE A 42 -1.14 14.77 -14.30
N HIS A 43 -0.71 14.62 -15.56
CA HIS A 43 0.32 15.47 -16.19
C HIS A 43 1.63 15.54 -15.39
N GLU A 44 1.88 14.51 -14.59
CA GLU A 44 3.06 14.34 -13.76
C GLU A 44 3.70 13.00 -14.11
N LYS A 45 5.02 12.97 -14.29
CA LYS A 45 5.73 11.73 -14.50
C LYS A 45 6.25 11.19 -13.17
N PRO A 46 5.81 10.00 -12.73
CA PRO A 46 6.33 9.41 -11.50
C PRO A 46 7.81 9.03 -11.68
N PHE A 47 8.55 9.01 -10.58
CA PHE A 47 9.93 8.52 -10.56
C PHE A 47 9.96 7.04 -10.93
N GLY A 48 11.07 6.56 -11.50
CA GLY A 48 11.22 5.16 -11.91
C GLY A 48 11.39 4.20 -10.73
N ASP A 49 12.22 3.17 -10.93
CA ASP A 49 12.51 2.17 -9.90
C ASP A 49 13.02 2.81 -8.60
N ILE A 50 12.32 2.58 -7.49
CA ILE A 50 12.68 3.09 -6.15
C ILE A 50 14.07 2.63 -5.69
N ASN A 51 14.60 1.53 -6.23
CA ASN A 51 15.96 1.07 -5.92
C ASN A 51 17.04 1.96 -6.51
N SER A 52 16.72 2.68 -7.59
CA SER A 52 17.62 3.66 -8.22
C SER A 52 17.59 5.04 -7.53
N ILE A 53 16.73 5.21 -6.53
CA ILE A 53 16.52 6.47 -5.79
C ILE A 53 17.19 6.37 -4.41
N SER A 54 17.50 7.51 -3.76
CA SER A 54 18.14 7.55 -2.45
C SER A 54 17.40 6.69 -1.40
N VAL A 55 18.17 6.00 -0.55
CA VAL A 55 17.66 5.15 0.55
C VAL A 55 16.64 5.88 1.44
N MET A 56 16.74 7.20 1.58
CA MET A 56 15.80 8.04 2.33
C MET A 56 14.34 7.85 1.88
N TYR A 57 14.06 7.85 0.58
CA TYR A 57 12.69 7.71 0.07
C TYR A 57 12.11 6.32 0.31
N ARG A 58 12.97 5.28 0.32
CA ARG A 58 12.57 3.92 0.70
C ARG A 58 12.18 3.86 2.17
N GLN A 59 12.97 4.46 3.05
CA GLN A 59 12.68 4.48 4.48
C GLN A 59 11.41 5.28 4.79
N LEU A 60 11.19 6.38 4.06
CA LEU A 60 9.94 7.14 4.14
C LEU A 60 8.74 6.28 3.72
N GLY A 61 8.84 5.56 2.59
CA GLY A 61 7.79 4.62 2.16
C GLY A 61 7.49 3.54 3.21
N ASN A 62 8.52 2.94 3.79
CA ASN A 62 8.38 1.93 4.85
C ASN A 62 7.71 2.49 6.10
N SER A 63 8.03 3.74 6.48
CA SER A 63 7.44 4.41 7.64
C SER A 63 5.92 4.59 7.53
N VAL A 64 5.38 4.57 6.30
CA VAL A 64 3.94 4.67 6.03
C VAL A 64 3.32 3.28 5.80
N ALA A 65 3.96 2.42 5.01
CA ALA A 65 3.39 1.11 4.65
C ALA A 65 3.30 0.15 5.84
N VAL A 66 4.34 0.06 6.67
CA VAL A 66 4.40 -0.86 7.82
C VAL A 66 3.27 -0.61 8.84
N PRO A 67 3.03 0.63 9.33
CA PRO A 67 1.94 0.87 10.28
C PRO A 67 0.55 0.66 9.67
N VAL A 68 0.37 0.91 8.37
CA VAL A 68 -0.90 0.66 7.68
C VAL A 68 -1.18 -0.84 7.62
N ILE A 69 -0.22 -1.65 7.15
CA ILE A 69 -0.36 -3.10 7.09
C ILE A 69 -0.61 -3.67 8.48
N LYS A 70 0.12 -3.18 9.50
CA LYS A 70 -0.09 -3.57 10.89
C LYS A 70 -1.52 -3.27 11.36
N SER A 71 -2.01 -2.06 11.10
CA SER A 71 -3.36 -1.66 11.52
C SER A 71 -4.45 -2.49 10.84
N ILE A 72 -4.25 -2.85 9.56
CA ILE A 72 -5.16 -3.73 8.82
C ILE A 72 -5.11 -5.15 9.39
N ALA A 73 -3.90 -5.69 9.63
CA ALA A 73 -3.71 -7.00 10.24
C ALA A 73 -4.36 -7.08 11.63
N ASP A 74 -4.23 -6.03 12.45
CA ASP A 74 -4.86 -5.94 13.77
C ASP A 74 -6.40 -5.95 13.66
N GLN A 75 -6.98 -5.30 12.66
CA GLN A 75 -8.42 -5.33 12.41
C GLN A 75 -8.90 -6.71 11.96
N ILE A 76 -8.18 -7.35 11.03
CA ILE A 76 -8.47 -8.71 10.58
C ILE A 76 -8.40 -9.67 11.76
N TYR A 77 -7.37 -9.56 12.60
CA TYR A 77 -7.21 -10.39 13.79
C TYR A 77 -8.37 -10.23 14.75
N LYS A 78 -8.84 -9.00 15.02
CA LYS A 78 -10.02 -8.74 15.87
C LYS A 78 -11.28 -9.40 15.34
N VAL A 79 -11.51 -9.36 14.03
CA VAL A 79 -12.66 -10.01 13.40
C VAL A 79 -12.57 -11.52 13.57
N ILE A 80 -11.40 -12.10 13.28
CA ILE A 80 -11.16 -13.53 13.40
C ILE A 80 -11.29 -13.99 14.86
N SER A 81 -10.75 -13.26 15.84
CA SER A 81 -10.86 -13.60 17.26
C SER A 81 -12.31 -13.59 17.75
N ASN A 82 -13.12 -12.64 17.26
CA ASN A 82 -14.54 -12.57 17.60
C ASN A 82 -15.35 -13.73 16.99
N ILE A 83 -14.95 -14.24 15.82
CA ILE A 83 -15.57 -15.41 15.19
C ILE A 83 -15.19 -16.70 15.94
N SER A 84 -13.95 -16.82 16.42
CA SER A 84 -13.48 -18.00 17.14
C SER A 84 -14.06 -18.17 18.55
N THR A 85 -14.56 -17.10 19.17
CA THR A 85 -15.37 -17.22 20.40
C THR A 85 -16.77 -17.80 20.14
N SER A 86 -17.24 -17.79 18.89
CA SER A 86 -18.48 -18.47 18.45
C SER A 86 -18.24 -19.90 17.96
N CYS A 87 -17.02 -20.26 17.56
CA CYS A 87 -16.65 -21.60 17.10
C CYS A 87 -15.19 -21.88 17.44
N ALA A 88 -14.95 -22.78 18.40
CA ALA A 88 -13.64 -23.04 19.02
C ALA A 88 -12.60 -23.62 18.04
N ILE A 89 -11.93 -22.78 17.26
CA ILE A 89 -10.70 -23.14 16.53
C ILE A 89 -9.84 -21.88 16.37
N LEU A 90 -8.75 -21.72 17.14
CA LEU A 90 -7.54 -21.02 16.67
C LEU A 90 -6.27 -21.56 17.34
N PRO A 91 -5.19 -21.80 16.56
CA PRO A 91 -3.86 -22.03 17.09
C PRO A 91 -3.20 -20.68 17.42
N ASP A 92 -3.15 -20.36 18.71
CA ASP A 92 -2.59 -19.14 19.33
C ASP A 92 -1.11 -18.86 18.96
N LYS A 93 -0.39 -19.84 18.40
CA LYS A 93 1.07 -19.78 18.22
C LYS A 93 1.56 -19.17 16.90
N PHE A 94 0.70 -18.92 15.91
CA PHE A 94 1.17 -18.54 14.56
C PHE A 94 1.50 -17.03 14.42
N TYR A 95 0.73 -16.15 15.07
CA TYR A 95 0.89 -14.68 14.91
C TYR A 95 2.11 -14.11 15.64
N ARG A 96 2.52 -14.71 16.77
CA ARG A 96 3.64 -14.20 17.58
C ARG A 96 5.01 -14.33 16.89
N HIS A 97 5.13 -15.21 15.90
CA HIS A 97 6.40 -15.51 15.26
C HIS A 97 6.72 -14.56 14.10
N TYR A 98 5.71 -14.09 13.34
CA TYR A 98 5.93 -13.28 12.14
C TYR A 98 6.01 -11.76 12.39
N PHE A 99 5.52 -11.26 13.53
CA PHE A 99 5.50 -9.81 13.82
C PHE A 99 6.56 -9.34 14.83
N PHE A 100 7.31 -10.26 15.46
CA PHE A 100 8.34 -9.95 16.48
C PHE A 100 9.65 -10.73 16.32
N ALA A 101 9.88 -11.44 15.21
CA ALA A 101 11.22 -11.91 14.88
C ALA A 101 12.04 -10.72 14.37
N ARG A 102 13.11 -10.40 15.11
CA ARG A 102 14.11 -9.37 14.80
C ARG A 102 14.70 -9.52 13.40
#